data_AF-A0A165YJG3-F1
#
_entry.id   AF-A0A165YJG3-F1
#
_cell.length_a   1.000
_cell.length_b   1.000
_cell.length_c   1.000
_cell.angle_alpha   90.00
_cell.angle_beta   90.00
_cell.angle_gamma   90.00
#
_symmetry.space_group_name_H-M   'P 1'
#
loop_
_entity.id
_entity.type
_entity.pdbx_description
1 polymer ?
#
loop_
_entity_poly.entity_id
_entity_poly.type
_entity_poly.pdbx_seq_one_letter_code
_entity_poly.pdbx_strand_id
1 'polypeptide(L)'
;MSSISICFHGLCTHSMPTCDCTRLNVARLIHSDAPHAPDVDVLANTRRAGDIAWAAQRAPNKTIVPGLPIARRLEYGVTLRGAISKFLTRDEQHAIFCCKLTHVTGISSTVHLQDRFLLLRVPNSARGPSQACRGQKDDAYEARNGSLSEEVLRATRVVLSSTRDMLFDDRYRVTPIAHELLWPIWEFLQTCDPPAEYVNTFAELSEAEIIFGDEDPAARPVLPFYVPLPRPQCELPAGQLVCCCGRPTLGDAQVLGSDVGRLEILEDGE
;
A
#
# COMPACT_ATOMS: atom_id res chain seq x y z
N MET A 1 3.85 18.02 26.29
CA MET A 1 4.71 16.83 26.40
C MET A 1 5.40 16.66 25.06
N SER A 2 6.70 16.95 24.98
CA SER A 2 7.51 16.75 23.79
C SER A 2 7.75 15.25 23.62
N SER A 3 7.07 14.60 22.67
CA SER A 3 7.39 13.22 22.31
C SER A 3 8.79 13.19 21.70
N ILE A 4 9.73 12.53 22.36
CA ILE A 4 11.06 12.27 21.79
C ILE A 4 10.84 11.24 20.67
N SER A 5 10.80 11.70 19.43
CA SER A 5 10.76 10.82 18.26
C SER A 5 12.15 10.26 18.02
N ILE A 6 12.32 8.95 18.17
CA ILE A 6 13.60 8.28 17.94
C ILE A 6 13.68 7.91 16.45
N CYS A 7 14.69 8.45 15.77
CA CYS A 7 15.06 8.05 14.42
C CYS A 7 15.69 6.65 14.47
N PHE A 8 15.13 5.68 13.75
CA PHE A 8 15.60 4.29 13.83
C PHE A 8 16.14 3.75 12.49
N HIS A 9 17.37 3.24 12.55
CA HIS A 9 18.08 2.57 11.45
C HIS A 9 18.52 1.16 11.90
N GLY A 10 17.59 0.27 12.23
CA GLY A 10 17.97 -1.11 12.61
C GLY A 10 18.05 -2.05 11.42
N LEU A 11 19.07 -2.90 11.35
CA LEU A 11 19.04 -4.01 10.41
C LEU A 11 17.97 -5.03 10.89
N CYS A 12 17.08 -5.47 10.00
CA CYS A 12 16.27 -6.65 10.29
C CYS A 12 17.19 -7.87 10.12
N THR A 13 17.11 -8.85 11.02
CA THR A 13 17.92 -10.08 10.94
C THR A 13 17.47 -11.00 9.80
N HIS A 14 16.30 -10.76 9.23
CA HIS A 14 15.79 -11.53 8.09
C HIS A 14 16.49 -11.06 6.83
N SER A 15 16.93 -12.01 6.00
CA SER A 15 17.36 -11.78 4.63
C SER A 15 16.16 -11.29 3.81
N MET A 16 15.77 -10.06 4.01
CA MET A 16 14.67 -9.42 3.32
C MET A 16 15.19 -8.99 1.95
N PRO A 17 14.68 -9.55 0.83
CA PRO A 17 15.09 -9.15 -0.50
C PRO A 17 14.38 -7.84 -0.90
N THR A 18 14.41 -6.83 -0.02
CA THR A 18 13.66 -5.59 -0.21
C THR A 18 14.39 -4.40 0.39
N CYS A 19 14.53 -3.35 -0.41
CA CYS A 19 15.06 -2.06 0.01
C CYS A 19 13.95 -1.12 0.55
N ASP A 20 12.70 -1.56 0.49
CA ASP A 20 11.55 -0.74 0.83
C ASP A 20 11.32 -0.57 2.35
N CYS A 21 11.22 0.69 2.80
CA CYS A 21 11.18 1.03 4.22
C CYS A 21 9.89 0.59 4.93
N THR A 22 8.73 0.61 4.27
CA THR A 22 7.46 0.16 4.86
C THR A 22 7.52 -1.33 5.10
N ARG A 23 8.00 -2.10 4.13
CA ARG A 23 8.15 -3.56 4.25
C ARG A 23 9.11 -3.93 5.38
N LEU A 24 10.25 -3.23 5.47
CA LEU A 24 11.21 -3.42 6.56
C LEU A 24 10.62 -3.08 7.94
N ASN A 25 9.85 -2.00 8.06
CA ASN A 25 9.22 -1.62 9.33
C ASN A 25 8.12 -2.61 9.74
N VAL A 26 7.36 -3.16 8.79
CA VAL A 26 6.40 -4.25 9.08
C VAL A 26 7.12 -5.47 9.62
N ALA A 27 8.20 -5.93 8.97
CA ALA A 27 8.98 -7.06 9.51
C ALA A 27 9.48 -6.77 10.93
N ARG A 28 10.12 -5.62 11.15
CA ARG A 28 10.66 -5.25 12.47
C ARG A 28 9.59 -5.22 13.56
N LEU A 29 8.40 -4.68 13.25
CA LEU A 29 7.27 -4.68 14.21
C LEU A 29 6.81 -6.10 14.53
N ILE A 30 6.66 -6.98 13.53
CA ILE A 30 6.30 -8.39 13.77
C ILE A 30 7.37 -9.06 14.63
N HIS A 31 8.66 -8.87 14.36
CA HIS A 31 9.72 -9.47 15.19
C HIS A 31 9.76 -8.94 16.62
N SER A 32 9.49 -7.65 16.79
CA SER A 32 9.48 -7.02 18.11
C SER A 32 8.29 -7.49 18.94
N ASP A 33 7.10 -7.55 18.34
CA ASP A 33 5.84 -7.84 19.04
C ASP A 33 5.50 -9.34 19.07
N ALA A 34 5.99 -10.11 18.11
CA ALA A 34 5.77 -11.55 17.92
C ALA A 34 7.07 -12.24 17.44
N PRO A 35 8.12 -12.35 18.29
CA PRO A 35 9.42 -12.91 17.90
C PRO A 35 9.38 -14.38 17.45
N HIS A 36 8.26 -15.06 17.67
CA HIS A 36 8.02 -16.44 17.27
C HIS A 36 7.35 -16.58 15.89
N ALA A 37 6.97 -15.47 15.25
CA ALA A 37 6.33 -15.50 13.94
C ALA A 37 7.23 -16.23 12.93
N PRO A 38 6.73 -17.24 12.21
CA PRO A 38 7.49 -17.91 11.16
C PRO A 38 7.94 -16.93 10.08
N ASP A 39 9.16 -17.10 9.56
CA ASP A 39 9.71 -16.27 8.48
C ASP A 39 8.77 -16.17 7.27
N VAL A 40 8.04 -17.25 6.96
CA VAL A 40 7.08 -17.27 5.84
C VAL A 40 5.94 -16.28 6.06
N ASP A 41 5.46 -16.14 7.30
CA ASP A 41 4.37 -15.22 7.64
C ASP A 41 4.88 -13.78 7.67
N VAL A 42 6.09 -13.56 8.16
CA VAL A 42 6.77 -12.26 8.10
C VAL A 42 6.91 -11.84 6.63
N LEU A 43 7.40 -12.73 5.77
CA LEU A 43 7.53 -12.49 4.33
C LEU A 43 6.17 -12.23 3.66
N ALA A 44 5.12 -12.96 4.04
CA ALA A 44 3.77 -12.73 3.53
C ALA A 44 3.24 -11.34 3.93
N ASN A 45 3.36 -10.95 5.20
CA ASN A 45 2.91 -9.65 5.70
C ASN A 45 3.73 -8.49 5.09
N THR A 46 5.04 -8.66 4.92
CA THR A 46 5.86 -7.66 4.22
C THR A 46 5.56 -7.55 2.73
N ARG A 47 5.18 -8.63 2.05
CA ARG A 47 4.69 -8.56 0.66
C ARG A 47 3.39 -7.76 0.59
N ARG A 48 2.42 -8.10 1.44
CA ARG A 48 1.14 -7.36 1.55
C ARG A 48 1.34 -5.87 1.87
N ALA A 49 2.36 -5.54 2.66
CA ALA A 49 2.71 -4.16 2.96
C ALA A 49 3.33 -3.39 1.79
N GLY A 50 3.85 -4.09 0.78
CA GLY A 50 4.38 -3.51 -0.46
C GLY A 50 3.32 -3.27 -1.54
N ASP A 51 2.07 -3.66 -1.30
CA ASP A 51 0.97 -3.40 -2.23
C ASP A 51 0.66 -1.90 -2.26
N ILE A 52 0.90 -1.27 -3.41
CA ILE A 52 0.59 0.16 -3.62
C ILE A 52 -0.89 0.40 -3.88
N ALA A 53 -1.70 -0.65 -4.04
CA ALA A 53 -3.09 -0.53 -4.43
C ALA A 53 -3.97 -1.44 -3.56
N TRP A 54 -4.88 -0.83 -2.80
CA TRP A 54 -5.79 -1.52 -1.90
C TRP A 54 -7.21 -1.53 -2.46
N ALA A 55 -7.92 -2.64 -2.31
CA ALA A 55 -9.33 -2.76 -2.73
C ALA A 55 -10.23 -2.98 -1.51
N ALA A 56 -11.17 -2.05 -1.26
CA ALA A 56 -12.14 -2.12 -0.17
C ALA A 56 -13.54 -2.38 -0.71
N GLN A 57 -13.88 -3.66 -0.95
CA GLN A 57 -15.16 -4.05 -1.55
C GLN A 57 -16.39 -3.72 -0.70
N ARG A 58 -16.22 -3.59 0.63
CA ARG A 58 -17.31 -3.36 1.59
C ARG A 58 -17.31 -1.92 2.15
N ALA A 59 -16.79 -0.95 1.40
CA ALA A 59 -16.77 0.44 1.84
C ALA A 59 -18.20 1.00 2.03
N PRO A 60 -18.49 1.74 3.11
CA PRO A 60 -19.82 2.28 3.36
C PRO A 60 -20.25 3.29 2.28
N ASN A 61 -21.54 3.30 1.96
CA ASN A 61 -22.09 4.17 0.92
C ASN A 61 -21.93 5.66 1.26
N LYS A 62 -21.48 6.46 0.29
CA LYS A 62 -21.36 7.93 0.36
C LYS A 62 -20.48 8.49 1.49
N THR A 63 -19.55 7.70 2.05
CA THR A 63 -18.70 8.14 3.18
C THR A 63 -17.28 8.50 2.77
N ILE A 64 -16.80 8.03 1.63
CA ILE A 64 -15.40 8.12 1.25
C ILE A 64 -15.09 9.54 0.77
N VAL A 65 -14.29 10.29 1.53
CA VAL A 65 -13.89 11.69 1.28
C VAL A 65 -12.40 11.96 1.53
N PRO A 66 -11.77 12.93 0.83
CA PRO A 66 -10.46 13.43 1.22
C PRO A 66 -10.40 13.81 2.70
N GLY A 67 -9.30 13.47 3.35
CA GLY A 67 -9.09 13.60 4.79
C GLY A 67 -9.54 12.39 5.60
N LEU A 68 -10.34 11.48 5.04
CA LEU A 68 -10.81 10.29 5.76
C LEU A 68 -9.63 9.37 6.10
N PRO A 69 -9.43 9.01 7.38
CA PRO A 69 -8.45 8.01 7.78
C PRO A 69 -8.80 6.64 7.21
N ILE A 70 -7.77 5.91 6.81
CA ILE A 70 -7.87 4.53 6.36
C ILE A 70 -6.83 3.68 7.07
N ALA A 71 -7.19 2.45 7.41
CA ALA A 71 -6.28 1.48 7.99
C ALA A 71 -6.44 0.12 7.31
N ARG A 72 -5.33 -0.59 7.09
CA ARG A 72 -5.32 -1.98 6.65
C ARG A 72 -4.63 -2.80 7.74
N ARG A 73 -5.39 -3.71 8.35
CA ARG A 73 -4.86 -4.66 9.33
C ARG A 73 -4.12 -5.78 8.62
N LEU A 74 -2.96 -6.12 9.16
CA LEU A 74 -2.15 -7.28 8.83
C LEU A 74 -2.20 -8.26 10.02
N GLU A 75 -1.52 -9.39 9.90
CA GLU A 75 -1.41 -10.33 11.00
C GLU A 75 -0.50 -9.78 12.11
N TYR A 76 -0.46 -10.48 13.25
CA TYR A 76 0.40 -10.15 14.39
C TYR A 76 0.20 -8.73 14.94
N GLY A 77 -1.01 -8.18 14.81
CA GLY A 77 -1.37 -6.86 15.34
C GLY A 77 -0.76 -5.68 14.60
N VAL A 78 -0.15 -5.90 13.43
CA VAL A 78 0.39 -4.82 12.60
C VAL A 78 -0.72 -4.16 11.79
N THR A 79 -0.75 -2.83 11.76
CA THR A 79 -1.73 -2.03 11.04
C THR A 79 -1.04 -0.95 10.21
N LEU A 80 -1.31 -0.94 8.92
CA LEU A 80 -0.90 0.11 7.99
C LEU A 80 -1.93 1.23 8.03
N ARG A 81 -1.51 2.46 8.37
CA ARG A 81 -2.42 3.60 8.52
C ARG A 81 -2.11 4.72 7.54
N GLY A 82 -3.15 5.33 7.03
CA GLY A 82 -3.06 6.39 6.04
C GLY A 82 -4.31 7.26 5.99
N ALA A 83 -4.37 8.10 4.97
CA ALA A 83 -5.52 8.96 4.72
C ALA A 83 -5.80 9.12 3.22
N ILE A 84 -7.08 9.25 2.89
CA ILE A 84 -7.53 9.60 1.55
C ILE A 84 -7.13 11.03 1.27
N SER A 85 -6.47 11.28 0.14
CA SER A 85 -5.96 12.62 -0.17
C SER A 85 -6.69 13.25 -1.36
N LYS A 86 -6.88 12.50 -2.43
CA LYS A 86 -7.44 13.03 -3.68
C LYS A 86 -8.26 11.97 -4.40
N PHE A 87 -9.42 12.37 -4.93
CA PHE A 87 -10.16 11.55 -5.88
C PHE A 87 -9.42 11.52 -7.23
N LEU A 88 -9.13 10.33 -7.76
CA LEU A 88 -8.38 10.17 -9.00
C LEU A 88 -9.34 10.01 -10.19
N THR A 89 -10.17 8.97 -10.17
CA THR A 89 -11.05 8.61 -11.30
C THR A 89 -12.13 7.62 -10.86
N ARG A 90 -13.15 7.38 -11.70
CA ARG A 90 -14.21 6.38 -11.48
C ARG A 90 -14.69 5.76 -12.79
N ASP A 91 -15.30 4.60 -12.68
CA ASP A 91 -16.18 4.02 -13.68
C ASP A 91 -17.59 3.86 -13.09
N GLU A 92 -18.44 3.02 -13.69
CA GLU A 92 -19.78 2.75 -13.16
C GLU A 92 -19.74 2.01 -11.82
N GLN A 93 -18.75 1.13 -11.62
CA GLN A 93 -18.66 0.17 -10.51
C GLN A 93 -17.73 0.62 -9.39
N HIS A 94 -16.64 1.31 -9.71
CA HIS A 94 -15.54 1.62 -8.82
C HIS A 94 -15.16 3.10 -8.86
N ALA A 95 -14.70 3.59 -7.72
CA ALA A 95 -14.01 4.86 -7.59
C ALA A 95 -12.59 4.59 -7.05
N ILE A 96 -11.61 5.30 -7.61
CA ILE A 96 -10.20 5.17 -7.24
C ILE A 96 -9.70 6.50 -6.69
N PHE A 97 -8.94 6.41 -5.60
CA PHE A 97 -8.39 7.53 -4.85
C PHE A 97 -6.88 7.41 -4.73
N CYS A 98 -6.20 8.56 -4.74
CA CYS A 98 -4.84 8.68 -4.25
C CYS A 98 -4.88 8.92 -2.74
N CYS A 99 -4.08 8.15 -2.03
CA CYS A 99 -3.97 8.11 -0.59
C CYS A 99 -2.51 8.27 -0.18
N LYS A 100 -2.30 8.57 1.09
CA LYS A 100 -1.00 8.60 1.74
C LYS A 100 -0.97 7.58 2.86
N LEU A 101 -0.02 6.66 2.83
CA LEU A 101 0.32 5.83 3.97
C LEU A 101 1.26 6.66 4.87
N THR A 102 0.87 6.89 6.12
CA THR A 102 1.56 7.84 7.01
C THR A 102 2.29 7.14 8.15
N HIS A 103 1.83 5.96 8.58
CA HIS A 103 2.49 5.23 9.65
C HIS A 103 2.15 3.73 9.64
N VAL A 104 3.01 2.95 10.27
CA VAL A 104 2.80 1.53 10.58
C VAL A 104 2.71 1.39 12.09
N THR A 105 1.65 0.76 12.58
CA THR A 105 1.41 0.56 14.01
C THR A 105 1.52 -0.92 14.34
N GLY A 106 2.39 -1.28 15.26
CA GLY A 106 2.33 -2.57 15.96
C GLY A 106 1.63 -2.41 17.31
N ILE A 107 1.85 -3.37 18.19
CA ILE A 107 1.24 -3.43 19.52
C ILE A 107 1.97 -2.48 20.47
N SER A 108 3.31 -2.53 20.45
CA SER A 108 4.18 -1.74 21.32
C SER A 108 4.57 -0.39 20.74
N SER A 109 4.57 -0.28 19.41
CA SER A 109 5.27 0.80 18.70
C SER A 109 4.48 1.32 17.51
N THR A 110 4.63 2.61 17.23
CA THR A 110 4.14 3.26 16.01
C THR A 110 5.33 3.85 15.27
N VAL A 111 5.51 3.47 14.02
CA VAL A 111 6.55 4.00 13.13
C VAL A 111 5.93 4.96 12.14
N HIS A 112 6.23 6.25 12.28
CA HIS A 112 5.88 7.28 11.32
C HIS A 112 6.72 7.14 10.07
N LEU A 113 6.05 7.11 8.93
CA LEU A 113 6.67 7.09 7.61
C LEU A 113 6.68 8.52 7.06
N GLN A 114 7.57 8.77 6.10
CA GLN A 114 7.34 9.85 5.16
C GLN A 114 6.10 9.48 4.34
N ASP A 115 5.15 10.42 4.17
CA ASP A 115 3.88 10.21 3.48
C ASP A 115 4.11 9.42 2.18
N ARG A 116 3.68 8.17 2.15
CA ARG A 116 3.97 7.27 1.03
C ARG A 116 2.76 7.12 0.14
N PHE A 117 3.00 7.10 -1.16
CA PHE A 117 1.97 6.89 -2.17
C PHE A 117 1.20 5.57 -1.98
N LEU A 118 -0.14 5.66 -2.07
CA LEU A 118 -1.06 4.54 -2.04
C LEU A 118 -2.26 4.83 -2.97
N LEU A 119 -2.80 3.80 -3.60
CA LEU A 119 -4.08 3.81 -4.31
C LEU A 119 -5.12 3.05 -3.50
N LEU A 120 -6.34 3.58 -3.50
CA LEU A 120 -7.50 2.93 -2.89
C LEU A 120 -8.63 2.82 -3.91
N ARG A 121 -9.09 1.59 -4.16
CA ARG A 121 -10.29 1.29 -4.94
C ARG A 121 -11.45 0.94 -4.01
N VAL A 122 -12.58 1.59 -4.20
CA VAL A 122 -13.84 1.34 -3.48
C VAL A 122 -14.98 1.18 -4.50
N PRO A 123 -16.14 0.60 -4.12
CA PRO A 123 -17.36 0.73 -4.89
C PRO A 123 -17.68 2.21 -5.18
N ASN A 124 -18.14 2.52 -6.39
CA ASN A 124 -18.49 3.88 -6.78
C ASN A 124 -19.63 4.46 -5.90
N SER A 125 -20.49 3.60 -5.35
CA SER A 125 -21.52 3.98 -4.38
C SER A 125 -20.97 4.48 -3.03
N ALA A 126 -19.73 4.12 -2.68
CA ALA A 126 -19.04 4.56 -1.48
C ALA A 126 -18.54 6.01 -1.56
N ARG A 127 -18.40 6.54 -2.77
CA ARG A 127 -17.91 7.89 -3.06
C ARG A 127 -18.80 8.97 -2.42
N GLY A 128 -18.18 9.90 -1.68
CA GLY A 128 -18.88 11.05 -1.10
C GLY A 128 -19.47 11.99 -2.16
N PRO A 129 -20.61 12.65 -1.88
CA PRO A 129 -21.39 13.42 -2.87
C PRO A 129 -20.70 14.72 -3.33
N SER A 130 -19.75 15.26 -2.56
CA SER A 130 -19.08 16.54 -2.84
C SER A 130 -17.84 16.42 -3.74
N GLN A 131 -17.58 15.23 -4.29
CA GLN A 131 -16.40 15.00 -5.13
C GLN A 131 -16.75 15.22 -6.60
N ALA A 132 -16.40 16.40 -7.11
CA ALA A 132 -16.49 16.67 -8.53
C ALA A 132 -15.47 15.81 -9.29
N CYS A 133 -15.91 15.14 -10.36
CA CYS A 133 -15.00 14.61 -11.37
C CYS A 133 -14.37 15.81 -12.08
N ARG A 134 -13.12 16.16 -11.77
CA ARG A 134 -12.41 17.18 -12.54
C ARG A 134 -12.09 16.61 -13.92
N GLY A 135 -12.71 17.17 -14.96
CA GLY A 135 -12.28 16.96 -16.35
C GLY A 135 -12.81 15.72 -17.06
N GLN A 136 -13.53 14.82 -16.38
CA GLN A 136 -14.35 13.83 -17.06
C GLN A 136 -15.70 14.47 -17.33
N LYS A 137 -16.07 14.63 -18.61
CA LYS A 137 -17.49 14.70 -18.97
C LYS A 137 -18.19 13.55 -18.24
N ASP A 138 -19.41 13.76 -17.75
CA ASP A 138 -20.19 12.75 -17.02
C ASP A 138 -20.47 11.45 -17.81
N ASP A 139 -19.85 11.30 -18.98
CA ASP A 139 -19.57 10.04 -19.64
C ASP A 139 -18.81 9.15 -18.63
N ALA A 140 -19.57 8.31 -17.91
CA ALA A 140 -19.02 7.16 -17.22
C ALA A 140 -17.99 6.52 -18.14
N TYR A 141 -16.86 6.10 -17.59
CA TYR A 141 -15.80 5.41 -18.30
C TYR A 141 -16.38 4.19 -19.04
N GLU A 142 -16.93 4.40 -20.22
CA GLU A 142 -17.62 3.38 -21.00
C GLU A 142 -16.52 2.45 -21.48
N ALA A 143 -16.58 1.22 -20.96
CA ALA A 143 -15.60 0.18 -21.10
C ALA A 143 -15.23 -0.07 -22.57
N ARG A 144 -14.24 0.66 -23.08
CA ARG A 144 -13.52 0.30 -24.29
C ARG A 144 -12.38 -0.63 -23.85
N ASN A 145 -12.70 -1.92 -23.77
CA ASN A 145 -11.79 -3.07 -23.74
C ASN A 145 -10.78 -3.22 -22.57
N GLY A 146 -10.85 -2.44 -21.49
CA GLY A 146 -9.96 -2.62 -20.33
C GLY A 146 -10.59 -2.19 -19.00
N SER A 147 -10.14 -2.78 -17.88
CA SER A 147 -10.63 -2.39 -16.55
C SER A 147 -9.99 -1.07 -16.11
N LEU A 148 -10.76 -0.17 -15.48
CA LEU A 148 -10.23 1.10 -14.96
C LEU A 148 -9.06 0.89 -14.00
N SER A 149 -9.10 -0.22 -13.25
CA SER A 149 -8.04 -0.65 -12.34
C SER A 149 -6.72 -0.87 -13.09
N GLU A 150 -6.75 -1.57 -14.22
CA GLU A 150 -5.56 -1.79 -15.05
C GLU A 150 -5.00 -0.49 -15.61
N GLU A 151 -5.84 0.43 -16.09
CA GLU A 151 -5.37 1.70 -16.65
C GLU A 151 -4.73 2.60 -15.58
N VAL A 152 -5.29 2.64 -14.37
CA VAL A 152 -4.68 3.34 -13.24
C VAL A 152 -3.35 2.71 -12.86
N LEU A 153 -3.27 1.39 -12.74
CA LEU A 153 -2.02 0.70 -12.43
C LEU A 153 -0.96 0.92 -13.52
N ARG A 154 -1.36 0.88 -14.80
CA ARG A 154 -0.48 1.15 -15.94
C ARG A 154 0.07 2.57 -15.86
N ALA A 155 -0.79 3.58 -15.69
CA ALA A 155 -0.37 4.98 -15.56
C ALA A 155 0.54 5.18 -14.34
N THR A 156 0.19 4.57 -13.21
CA THR A 156 1.00 4.62 -11.98
C THR A 156 2.37 4.04 -12.19
N ARG A 157 2.45 2.90 -12.88
CA ARG A 157 3.71 2.26 -13.21
C ARG A 157 4.59 3.16 -14.07
N VAL A 158 4.04 3.78 -15.11
CA VAL A 158 4.79 4.72 -15.98
C VAL A 158 5.45 5.83 -15.16
N VAL A 159 4.70 6.39 -14.22
CA VAL A 159 5.18 7.49 -13.38
C VAL A 159 6.23 7.01 -12.36
N LEU A 160 6.05 5.82 -11.78
CA LEU A 160 6.91 5.29 -10.72
C LEU A 160 8.24 4.69 -11.23
N SER A 161 8.24 4.00 -12.38
CA SER A 161 9.41 3.24 -12.86
C SER A 161 10.12 3.85 -14.08
N SER A 162 9.77 5.09 -14.45
CA SER A 162 10.29 5.79 -15.63
C SER A 162 9.88 5.16 -16.97
N THR A 163 9.67 6.01 -17.99
CA THR A 163 9.17 5.65 -19.33
C THR A 163 10.09 4.72 -20.13
N ARG A 164 11.36 4.55 -19.74
CA ARG A 164 12.36 3.86 -20.57
C ARG A 164 12.10 2.36 -20.75
N ASP A 165 11.54 1.69 -19.74
CA ASP A 165 11.25 0.24 -19.82
C ASP A 165 9.89 -0.07 -20.49
N MET A 166 9.07 0.94 -20.78
CA MET A 166 7.68 0.74 -21.23
C MET A 166 7.43 0.97 -22.72
N LEU A 167 8.40 1.55 -23.43
CA LEU A 167 8.25 1.84 -24.86
C LEU A 167 8.40 0.61 -25.76
N PHE A 168 8.82 -0.55 -25.22
CA PHE A 168 9.27 -1.69 -26.01
C PHE A 168 8.52 -3.02 -25.75
N ASP A 169 7.50 -3.07 -24.89
CA ASP A 169 6.65 -4.25 -24.69
C ASP A 169 5.17 -3.84 -24.85
N ASP A 170 4.46 -4.51 -25.76
CA ASP A 170 3.06 -4.24 -26.10
C ASP A 170 2.11 -4.36 -24.88
N ARG A 171 2.49 -5.11 -23.84
CA ARG A 171 1.75 -5.19 -22.56
C ARG A 171 1.82 -3.89 -21.75
N TYR A 172 2.77 -3.00 -22.07
CA TYR A 172 3.00 -1.72 -21.39
C TYR A 172 2.65 -0.52 -22.25
N ARG A 173 2.01 -0.73 -23.41
CA ARG A 173 1.54 0.37 -24.26
C ARG A 173 0.56 1.25 -23.49
N VAL A 174 0.93 2.51 -23.29
CA VAL A 174 0.08 3.51 -22.64
C VAL A 174 -1.13 3.76 -23.53
N THR A 175 -2.31 3.37 -23.05
CA THR A 175 -3.58 3.67 -23.73
C THR A 175 -3.88 5.17 -23.60
N PRO A 176 -4.77 5.74 -24.44
CA PRO A 176 -5.22 7.11 -24.26
C PRO A 176 -5.73 7.41 -22.84
N ILE A 177 -6.36 6.43 -22.21
CA ILE A 177 -6.90 6.55 -20.85
C ILE A 177 -5.77 6.60 -19.83
N ALA A 178 -4.85 5.63 -19.86
CA ALA A 178 -3.69 5.64 -18.96
C ALA A 178 -2.90 6.94 -19.13
N HIS A 179 -2.81 7.47 -20.36
CA HIS A 179 -2.16 8.75 -20.64
C HIS A 179 -2.81 9.93 -19.91
N GLU A 180 -4.14 10.02 -19.87
CA GLU A 180 -4.87 11.06 -19.12
C GLU A 180 -4.62 11.00 -17.61
N LEU A 181 -4.34 9.81 -17.08
CA LEU A 181 -4.08 9.57 -15.66
C LEU A 181 -2.62 9.88 -15.24
N LEU A 182 -1.69 9.98 -16.19
CA LEU A 182 -0.26 10.23 -15.90
C LEU A 182 -0.05 11.53 -15.11
N TRP A 183 -0.62 12.63 -15.59
CA TRP A 183 -0.39 13.95 -14.97
C TRP A 183 -0.99 14.06 -13.55
N PRO A 184 -2.25 13.65 -13.30
CA PRO A 184 -2.81 13.63 -11.95
C PRO A 184 -2.00 12.81 -10.95
N ILE A 185 -1.44 11.66 -11.38
CA ILE A 185 -0.62 10.79 -10.54
C ILE A 185 0.75 11.43 -10.28
N TRP A 186 1.41 11.94 -11.33
CA TRP A 186 2.69 12.64 -11.21
C TRP A 186 2.61 13.86 -10.30
N GLU A 187 1.57 14.68 -10.45
CA GLU A 187 1.31 15.84 -9.58
C GLU A 187 1.15 15.41 -8.12
N PHE A 188 0.42 14.32 -7.87
CA PHE A 188 0.25 13.81 -6.52
C PHE A 188 1.55 13.29 -5.89
N LEU A 189 2.39 12.63 -6.68
CA LEU A 189 3.72 12.15 -6.29
C LEU A 189 4.74 13.28 -6.06
N GLN A 190 4.43 14.53 -6.41
CA GLN A 190 5.20 15.69 -5.92
C GLN A 190 4.97 15.96 -4.42
N THR A 191 3.86 15.47 -3.86
CA THR A 191 3.42 15.73 -2.48
C THR A 191 3.60 14.56 -1.52
N CYS A 192 4.08 13.42 -2.02
CA CYS A 192 4.37 12.21 -1.25
C CYS A 192 5.60 11.48 -1.82
N ASP A 193 6.06 10.47 -1.10
CA ASP A 193 7.20 9.66 -1.50
C ASP A 193 6.75 8.46 -2.33
N PRO A 194 7.42 8.18 -3.46
CA PRO A 194 7.20 6.97 -4.20
C PRO A 194 7.74 5.77 -3.40
N PRO A 195 7.16 4.56 -3.59
CA PRO A 195 7.78 3.33 -3.12
C PRO A 195 9.14 3.10 -3.80
N ALA A 196 10.11 2.51 -3.11
CA ALA A 196 11.34 2.04 -3.75
C ALA A 196 11.09 0.77 -4.57
N GLU A 197 10.23 -0.10 -4.04
CA GLU A 197 9.79 -1.35 -4.66
C GLU A 197 8.29 -1.53 -4.41
N TYR A 198 7.55 -2.09 -5.38
CA TYR A 198 6.11 -2.32 -5.20
C TYR A 198 5.54 -3.46 -6.04
N VAL A 199 4.44 -4.03 -5.56
CA VAL A 199 3.63 -5.01 -6.32
C VAL A 199 2.58 -4.27 -7.14
N ASN A 200 2.57 -4.47 -8.46
CA ASN A 200 1.69 -3.74 -9.39
C ASN A 200 0.32 -4.43 -9.58
N THR A 201 -0.41 -4.63 -8.48
CA THR A 201 -1.73 -5.26 -8.47
C THR A 201 -2.60 -4.62 -7.39
N PHE A 202 -3.91 -4.53 -7.63
CA PHE A 202 -4.86 -4.26 -6.55
C PHE A 202 -4.91 -5.48 -5.63
N ALA A 203 -4.48 -5.31 -4.39
CA ALA A 203 -4.57 -6.34 -3.38
C ALA A 203 -6.04 -6.60 -3.02
N GLU A 204 -6.66 -7.52 -3.76
CA GLU A 204 -7.96 -8.10 -3.46
C GLU A 204 -7.79 -9.16 -2.37
N LEU A 205 -7.55 -8.72 -1.13
CA LEU A 205 -7.61 -9.66 -0.01
C LEU A 205 -9.04 -9.70 0.49
N SER A 206 -9.67 -10.86 0.40
CA SER A 206 -11.03 -11.16 0.88
C SER A 206 -11.22 -10.87 2.38
N GLU A 207 -10.13 -10.72 3.13
CA GLU A 207 -10.11 -10.60 4.60
C GLU A 207 -9.36 -9.36 5.12
N ALA A 208 -8.78 -8.53 4.24
CA ALA A 208 -8.19 -7.26 4.68
C ALA A 208 -9.32 -6.27 4.98
N GLU A 209 -9.77 -6.23 6.23
CA GLU A 209 -10.70 -5.23 6.72
C GLU A 209 -10.03 -3.85 6.60
N ILE A 210 -10.28 -3.17 5.48
CA ILE A 210 -9.92 -1.76 5.34
C ILE A 210 -10.92 -1.00 6.18
N ILE A 211 -10.43 -0.40 7.25
CA ILE A 211 -11.23 0.35 8.20
C ILE A 211 -11.22 1.80 7.79
N PHE A 212 -12.40 2.41 7.83
CA PHE A 212 -12.63 3.81 7.48
C PHE A 212 -12.96 4.60 8.74
N GLY A 213 -12.28 5.73 8.94
CA GLY A 213 -12.43 6.56 10.13
C GLY A 213 -11.44 6.23 11.25
N ASP A 214 -11.62 6.87 12.40
CA ASP A 214 -10.77 6.63 13.57
C ASP A 214 -11.02 5.22 14.11
N GLU A 215 -9.98 4.39 14.13
CA GLU A 215 -10.07 3.09 14.79
C GLU A 215 -10.32 3.27 16.28
N ASP A 216 -11.24 2.48 16.83
CA ASP A 216 -11.33 2.30 18.27
C ASP A 216 -10.02 1.66 18.78
N PRO A 217 -9.23 2.34 19.64
CA PRO A 217 -8.01 1.78 20.20
C PRO A 217 -8.25 0.49 21.01
N ALA A 218 -9.51 0.15 21.35
CA ALA A 218 -9.89 -1.09 22.01
C ALA A 218 -9.91 -2.32 21.07
N ALA A 219 -9.88 -2.14 19.74
CA ALA A 219 -9.91 -3.24 18.77
C ALA A 219 -8.52 -3.90 18.54
N ARG A 220 -7.58 -3.74 19.47
CA ARG A 220 -6.28 -4.43 19.41
C ARG A 220 -6.52 -5.93 19.55
N PRO A 221 -6.00 -6.78 18.64
CA PRO A 221 -6.10 -8.22 18.81
C PRO A 221 -5.45 -8.63 20.12
N VAL A 222 -6.15 -9.45 20.91
CA VAL A 222 -5.63 -10.00 22.17
C VAL A 222 -4.49 -10.94 21.82
N LEU A 223 -3.29 -10.61 22.27
CA LEU A 223 -2.15 -11.52 22.15
C LEU A 223 -2.41 -12.76 23.01
N PRO A 224 -2.12 -13.97 22.50
CA PRO A 224 -2.02 -15.13 23.36
C PRO A 224 -0.86 -14.93 24.35
N PHE A 225 -0.99 -15.50 25.55
CA PHE A 225 -0.02 -15.34 26.63
C PHE A 225 1.25 -16.15 26.32
N TYR A 226 2.45 -15.54 26.35
CA TYR A 226 3.68 -16.24 25.97
C TYR A 226 4.90 -15.98 26.88
N VAL A 227 5.80 -16.97 26.88
CA VAL A 227 7.05 -17.03 27.66
C VAL A 227 8.15 -16.24 26.94
N PRO A 228 8.89 -15.34 27.62
CA PRO A 228 9.91 -14.51 26.99
C PRO A 228 11.10 -15.35 26.50
N LEU A 229 11.37 -15.32 25.19
CA LEU A 229 12.63 -15.76 24.58
C LEU A 229 13.70 -14.65 24.65
N PRO A 230 14.98 -14.97 24.38
CA PRO A 230 16.02 -13.96 24.22
C PRO A 230 15.64 -12.93 23.17
N ARG A 231 15.83 -11.65 23.49
CA ARG A 231 15.40 -10.51 22.65
C ARG A 231 16.14 -10.50 21.30
N PRO A 232 15.43 -10.38 20.16
CA PRO A 232 16.09 -10.28 18.86
C PRO A 232 16.82 -8.93 18.71
N GLN A 233 17.94 -8.93 17.97
CA GLN A 233 18.75 -7.71 17.73
C GLN A 233 18.01 -6.63 16.92
N CYS A 234 16.87 -6.98 16.31
CA CYS A 234 16.01 -6.09 15.53
C CYS A 234 14.81 -5.54 16.32
N GLU A 235 14.75 -5.75 17.65
CA GLU A 235 13.69 -5.22 18.53
C GLU A 235 13.56 -3.70 18.39
N LEU A 236 12.33 -3.22 18.22
CA LEU A 236 12.03 -1.79 18.19
C LEU A 236 11.72 -1.32 19.61
N PRO A 237 12.24 -0.16 20.06
CA PRO A 237 11.84 0.39 21.34
C PRO A 237 10.37 0.78 21.30
N ALA A 238 9.63 0.43 22.35
CA ALA A 238 8.22 0.79 22.50
C ALA A 238 8.02 2.32 22.41
N GLY A 239 6.95 2.75 21.72
CA GLY A 239 6.59 4.16 21.59
C GLY A 239 6.50 4.67 20.16
N GLN A 240 6.78 5.96 19.97
CA GLN A 240 6.65 6.66 18.68
C GLN A 240 8.02 6.81 18.01
N LEU A 241 8.18 6.16 16.87
CA LEU A 241 9.41 6.10 16.08
C LEU A 241 9.22 6.80 14.75
N VAL A 242 10.31 7.27 14.15
CA VAL A 242 10.29 7.90 12.83
C VAL A 242 11.19 7.12 11.89
N CYS A 243 10.67 6.77 10.72
CA CYS A 243 11.44 6.20 9.64
C CYS A 243 12.31 7.29 9.01
N CYS A 244 13.61 7.03 8.98
CA CYS A 244 14.61 7.95 8.45
C CYS A 244 15.24 7.46 7.14
N CYS A 245 14.60 6.52 6.45
CA CYS A 245 15.06 6.05 5.16
C CYS A 245 15.11 7.23 4.16
N GLY A 246 16.10 7.21 3.27
CA GLY A 246 16.19 8.20 2.20
C GLY A 246 14.98 8.13 1.28
N ARG A 247 14.50 9.29 0.82
CA ARG A 247 13.41 9.40 -0.15
C ARG A 247 13.80 8.70 -1.45
N PRO A 248 13.03 7.71 -1.94
CA PRO A 248 13.27 7.12 -3.24
C PRO A 248 13.07 8.16 -4.36
N THR A 249 13.89 8.10 -5.41
CA THR A 249 13.74 8.96 -6.57
C THR A 249 12.52 8.55 -7.37
N LEU A 250 11.68 9.53 -7.73
CA LEU A 250 10.56 9.29 -8.63
C LEU A 250 11.07 8.84 -10.01
N GLY A 251 10.57 7.71 -10.50
CA GLY A 251 11.03 7.09 -11.75
C GLY A 251 12.02 5.94 -11.55
N ASP A 252 12.52 5.73 -10.33
CA ASP A 252 13.48 4.66 -10.02
C ASP A 252 12.84 3.49 -9.26
N ALA A 253 11.51 3.48 -9.12
CA ALA A 253 10.82 2.44 -8.38
C ALA A 253 10.82 1.11 -9.17
N GLN A 254 11.16 0.02 -8.48
CA GLN A 254 11.19 -1.32 -9.06
C GLN A 254 9.84 -2.03 -8.90
N VAL A 255 9.34 -2.64 -9.98
CA VAL A 255 8.14 -3.47 -9.92
C VAL A 255 8.52 -4.87 -9.49
N LEU A 256 7.96 -5.32 -8.37
CA LEU A 256 8.10 -6.68 -7.87
C LEU A 256 6.98 -7.54 -8.45
N GLY A 257 7.35 -8.51 -9.29
CA GLY A 257 6.42 -9.44 -9.91
C GLY A 257 5.58 -8.81 -11.03
N SER A 258 6.14 -8.77 -12.24
CA SER A 258 5.33 -8.83 -13.47
C SER A 258 4.93 -10.26 -13.84
N ASP A 259 5.40 -11.26 -13.08
CA ASP A 259 5.12 -12.67 -13.28
C ASP A 259 3.87 -13.11 -12.50
N VAL A 260 2.71 -12.61 -12.92
CA VAL A 260 1.54 -13.51 -13.03
C VAL A 260 1.70 -14.26 -14.34
N GLY A 261 2.78 -15.03 -14.44
CA GLY A 261 3.09 -15.93 -15.53
C GLY A 261 3.30 -17.29 -14.90
N ARG A 262 2.22 -18.07 -14.85
CA ARG A 262 2.20 -19.52 -14.60
C ARG A 262 3.16 -19.99 -13.48
N LEU A 263 2.59 -20.26 -12.31
CA LEU A 263 2.87 -21.56 -11.70
C LEU A 263 2.44 -22.61 -12.73
N GLU A 264 3.33 -22.94 -13.67
CA GLU A 264 3.33 -24.27 -14.27
C GLU A 264 3.57 -25.17 -13.07
N ILE A 265 2.47 -25.73 -12.59
CA ILE A 265 2.50 -27.05 -11.96
C ILE A 265 3.29 -27.87 -12.97
N LEU A 266 4.55 -28.16 -12.65
CA LEU A 266 5.23 -29.30 -13.23
C LEU A 266 4.38 -30.48 -12.77
N GLU A 267 3.36 -30.80 -13.57
CA GLU A 267 2.76 -32.11 -13.54
C GLU A 267 3.91 -33.04 -13.90
N ASP A 268 4.40 -33.75 -12.88
CA ASP A 268 5.18 -34.96 -13.06
C ASP A 268 4.41 -35.83 -14.06
N GLY A 269 4.94 -35.89 -15.29
CA GLY A 269 4.34 -36.58 -16.42
C GLY A 269 5.41 -37.33 -17.20
N GLU A 270 5.66 -38.56 -16.70
CA GLU A 270 6.25 -39.74 -17.36
C GLU A 270 7.70 -39.69 -17.89
#